data_AF-A0A2J6XX90-F1
#
_entry.id   AF-A0A2J6XX90-F1
#
_cell.length_a   1.000
_cell.length_b   1.000
_cell.length_c   1.000
_cell.angle_alpha   90.00
_cell.angle_beta   90.00
_cell.angle_gamma   90.00
#
_symmetry.space_group_name_H-M   'P 1'
#
loop_
_entity.id
_entity.type
_entity.pdbx_description
1 polymer ?
#
loop_
_entity_poly.entity_id
_entity_poly.type
_entity_poly.pdbx_seq_one_letter_code
_entity_poly.pdbx_strand_id
1 'polypeptide(L)'
;MGKKSKRKGYRIEYELVKKLNERGINAKRIPLSGGSWLKGDILIDNFICEVKARANGFREIYKWLEDKDFLFIKADRKDYLVVMSLDKFINLMRGK
;
A
#
# COMPACT_ATOMS: atom_id res chain seq x y z
N MET A 1 -11.55 15.98 7.46
CA MET A 1 -11.21 15.40 6.12
C MET A 1 -12.44 15.40 5.23
N GLY A 2 -12.39 16.06 4.07
CA GLY A 2 -13.55 16.20 3.16
C GLY A 2 -13.84 14.95 2.29
N LYS A 3 -15.08 14.85 1.78
CA LYS A 3 -15.55 13.75 0.91
C LYS A 3 -14.65 13.52 -0.31
N LYS A 4 -14.08 14.57 -0.90
CA LYS A 4 -13.18 14.49 -2.07
C LYS A 4 -11.88 13.73 -1.76
N SER A 5 -11.28 13.95 -0.59
CA SER A 5 -10.05 13.27 -0.17
C SER A 5 -10.28 11.78 0.06
N LYS A 6 -11.41 11.42 0.71
CA LYS A 6 -11.83 10.02 0.89
C LYS A 6 -12.03 9.29 -0.44
N ARG A 7 -12.71 9.93 -1.40
CA ARG A 7 -12.89 9.37 -2.76
C ARG A 7 -11.56 9.19 -3.50
N LYS A 8 -10.61 10.13 -3.37
CA LYS A 8 -9.26 10.00 -3.95
C LYS A 8 -8.54 8.79 -3.37
N GLY A 9 -8.53 8.60 -2.05
CA GLY A 9 -7.93 7.44 -1.38
C GLY A 9 -8.54 6.12 -1.87
N TYR A 10 -9.87 6.01 -1.77
CA TYR A 10 -10.62 4.84 -2.24
C TYR A 10 -10.27 4.46 -3.68
N ARG A 11 -10.23 5.44 -4.60
CA ARG A 11 -9.92 5.20 -6.01
C ARG A 11 -8.50 4.63 -6.20
N ILE A 12 -7.53 5.14 -5.45
CA ILE A 12 -6.12 4.75 -5.58
C ILE A 12 -5.88 3.36 -5.03
N GLU A 13 -6.50 3.03 -3.89
CA GLU A 13 -6.47 1.67 -3.33
C GLU A 13 -7.14 0.67 -4.27
N TYR A 14 -8.31 1.03 -4.82
CA TYR A 14 -9.05 0.18 -5.76
C TYR A 14 -8.27 -0.05 -7.06
N GLU A 15 -7.69 1.00 -7.64
CA GLU A 15 -6.84 0.92 -8.83
C GLU A 15 -5.66 -0.05 -8.63
N LEU A 16 -4.98 0.06 -7.49
CA LEU A 16 -3.86 -0.82 -7.16
C LEU A 16 -4.30 -2.28 -6.99
N VAL A 17 -5.36 -2.53 -6.22
CA VAL A 17 -5.91 -3.88 -6.04
C VAL A 17 -6.33 -4.49 -7.37
N LYS A 18 -6.99 -3.73 -8.24
CA LYS A 18 -7.34 -4.18 -9.58
C LYS A 18 -6.09 -4.54 -10.40
N LYS A 19 -5.08 -3.65 -10.43
CA LYS A 19 -3.83 -3.86 -11.17
C LYS A 19 -3.07 -5.12 -10.72
N LEU A 20 -3.09 -5.41 -9.42
CA LEU A 20 -2.48 -6.62 -8.83
C LEU A 20 -3.26 -7.89 -9.20
N ASN A 21 -4.57 -7.90 -9.01
CA ASN A 21 -5.42 -9.05 -9.32
C ASN A 21 -5.39 -9.40 -10.81
N GLU A 22 -5.36 -8.41 -11.71
CA GLU A 22 -5.20 -8.62 -13.16
C GLU A 22 -3.88 -9.32 -13.54
N ARG A 23 -2.88 -9.28 -12.65
CA ARG A 23 -1.58 -9.95 -12.80
C ARG A 23 -1.47 -11.24 -11.98
N GLY A 24 -2.59 -11.74 -11.46
CA GLY A 24 -2.64 -12.97 -10.66
C GLY A 24 -2.18 -12.82 -9.22
N ILE A 25 -2.02 -11.59 -8.71
CA ILE A 25 -1.64 -11.33 -7.31
C ILE A 25 -2.91 -11.09 -6.50
N ASN A 26 -3.18 -11.96 -5.52
CA ASN A 26 -4.37 -11.89 -4.68
C ASN A 26 -4.28 -10.71 -3.70
N ALA A 27 -4.99 -9.63 -4.02
CA ALA A 27 -5.02 -8.41 -3.23
C ALA A 27 -6.45 -8.01 -2.87
N LYS A 28 -6.65 -7.54 -1.63
CA LYS A 28 -7.95 -7.06 -1.12
C LYS A 28 -7.77 -5.79 -0.31
N ARG A 29 -8.73 -4.88 -0.39
CA ARG A 29 -8.72 -3.66 0.44
C ARG A 29 -9.16 -4.00 1.86
N ILE A 30 -8.55 -3.34 2.84
CA ILE A 30 -8.96 -3.42 4.23
C ILE A 30 -9.99 -2.30 4.48
N PRO A 31 -11.26 -2.63 4.82
CA PRO A 31 -12.28 -1.62 5.05
C PRO A 31 -12.00 -0.82 6.33
N LEU A 32 -12.12 0.51 6.25
CA LEU A 32 -11.93 1.42 7.39
C LEU A 32 -13.08 1.35 8.42
N SER A 33 -14.22 0.75 8.08
CA SER A 33 -15.41 0.68 8.94
C SER A 33 -15.52 -0.66 9.64
N GLY A 34 -15.40 -0.67 10.98
CA GLY A 34 -15.94 -1.74 11.83
C GLY A 34 -14.96 -2.79 12.35
N GLY A 35 -13.85 -2.40 12.99
CA GLY A 35 -13.12 -3.32 13.89
C GLY A 35 -12.08 -4.24 13.23
N SER A 36 -11.55 -3.91 12.06
CA SER A 36 -10.38 -4.62 11.54
C SER A 36 -9.17 -4.42 12.46
N TRP A 37 -8.66 -5.51 13.05
CA TRP A 37 -7.41 -5.52 13.83
C TRP A 37 -6.19 -5.16 12.97
N LEU A 38 -6.29 -5.40 11.65
CA LEU A 38 -5.24 -5.13 10.68
C LEU A 38 -5.23 -3.65 10.34
N LYS A 39 -4.20 -2.94 10.81
CA LYS A 39 -3.92 -1.55 10.46
C LYS A 39 -3.16 -1.52 9.13
N GLY A 40 -3.86 -1.32 8.01
CA GLY A 40 -3.30 -1.12 6.68
C GLY A 40 -4.38 -0.78 5.66
N ASP A 41 -3.98 -0.46 4.44
CA ASP A 41 -4.90 -0.10 3.35
C ASP A 41 -5.27 -1.32 2.48
N ILE A 42 -4.30 -2.23 2.25
CA ILE A 42 -4.43 -3.41 1.38
C ILE A 42 -3.78 -4.63 2.06
N LEU A 43 -4.42 -5.79 1.93
CA LEU A 43 -3.85 -7.10 2.21
C LEU A 43 -3.46 -7.75 0.87
N ILE A 44 -2.19 -8.14 0.72
CA ILE A 44 -1.70 -8.90 -0.43
C ILE A 44 -1.21 -10.24 0.09
N ASP A 45 -1.93 -11.32 -0.22
CA ASP A 45 -1.77 -12.61 0.44
C ASP A 45 -1.77 -12.46 1.98
N ASN A 46 -0.60 -12.60 2.63
CA ASN A 46 -0.43 -12.43 4.07
C ASN A 46 0.27 -11.12 4.46
N PHE A 47 0.57 -10.25 3.50
CA PHE A 47 1.30 -9.00 3.71
C PHE A 47 0.37 -7.80 3.90
N ILE A 48 0.58 -7.06 4.97
CA ILE A 48 -0.17 -5.84 5.28
C ILE A 48 0.54 -4.66 4.63
N CYS A 49 -0.17 -3.96 3.76
CA CYS A 49 0.38 -2.90 2.93
C CYS A 49 -0.31 -1.57 3.16
N GLU A 50 0.44 -0.49 3.04
CA GLU A 50 -0.05 0.89 3.06
C GLU A 50 0.04 1.51 1.66
N VAL A 51 -0.87 2.43 1.33
CA VAL A 51 -0.90 3.14 0.04
C VAL A 51 -0.88 4.64 0.25
N LYS A 52 0.09 5.32 -0.39
CA LYS A 52 0.19 6.79 -0.35
C LYS A 52 0.35 7.37 -1.75
N ALA A 53 -0.47 8.39 -2.05
CA ALA A 53 -0.28 9.21 -3.24
C ALA A 53 0.08 10.63 -2.85
N ARG A 54 1.33 11.01 -3.12
CA ARG A 54 1.95 12.27 -2.70
C ARG A 54 3.00 12.69 -3.73
N ALA A 55 3.16 14.00 -3.93
CA ALA A 55 4.20 14.55 -4.81
C ALA A 55 5.59 14.53 -4.15
N ASN A 56 5.63 14.65 -2.82
CA ASN A 56 6.83 14.69 -2.00
C ASN A 56 6.56 14.02 -0.63
N GLY A 57 7.61 13.84 0.17
CA GLY A 57 7.50 13.30 1.53
C GLY A 57 8.45 12.14 1.81
N PHE A 58 9.73 12.26 1.42
CA PHE A 58 10.72 11.20 1.61
C PHE A 58 10.93 10.86 3.09
N ARG A 59 10.90 11.87 3.98
CA ARG A 59 11.07 11.66 5.42
C ARG A 59 9.92 10.84 6.02
N GLU A 60 8.72 11.02 5.51
CA GLU A 60 7.49 10.38 5.97
C GLU A 60 7.39 8.92 5.56
N ILE A 61 8.19 8.48 4.58
CA ILE A 61 8.24 7.08 4.12
C ILE A 61 8.49 6.13 5.29
N TYR A 62 9.43 6.45 6.18
CA TYR A 62 9.74 5.62 7.35
C TYR A 62 8.52 5.45 8.27
N LYS A 63 7.82 6.55 8.54
CA LYS A 63 6.59 6.53 9.36
C LYS A 63 5.46 5.76 8.67
N TRP A 64 5.32 5.88 7.35
CA TRP A 64 4.26 5.18 6.62
C TRP A 64 4.53 3.68 6.47
N LEU A 65 5.81 3.28 6.45
CA LEU A 65 6.21 1.88 6.39
C LEU A 65 6.19 1.19 7.77
N GLU A 66 6.13 1.96 8.86
CA GLU A 66 6.07 1.43 10.22
C GLU A 66 4.91 0.43 10.41
N ASP A 67 5.23 -0.75 10.92
CA ASP A 67 4.32 -1.89 11.08
C ASP A 67 3.63 -2.34 9.78
N LYS A 68 4.26 -2.15 8.62
CA LYS A 68 3.80 -2.62 7.31
C LYS A 68 4.87 -3.45 6.63
N ASP A 69 4.44 -4.41 5.82
CA ASP A 69 5.36 -5.18 4.98
C ASP A 69 5.83 -4.38 3.78
N PHE A 70 4.90 -3.66 3.15
CA PHE A 70 5.13 -2.86 1.95
C PHE A 70 4.40 -1.53 2.00
N LEU A 71 5.05 -0.50 1.46
CA LEU A 71 4.44 0.79 1.20
C LEU A 71 4.39 1.02 -0.32
N PHE A 72 3.18 1.15 -0.86
CA PHE A 72 2.97 1.54 -2.24
C PHE A 72 2.85 3.05 -2.32
N ILE A 73 3.78 3.69 -3.04
CA ILE A 73 3.76 5.13 -3.27
C ILE A 73 3.60 5.48 -4.73
N LYS A 74 2.87 6.56 -5.04
CA LYS A 74 2.93 7.19 -6.38
C LYS A 74 2.79 8.70 -6.31
N ALA A 75 3.45 9.38 -7.24
CA ALA A 75 3.13 10.76 -7.58
C ALA A 75 1.99 10.81 -8.61
N ASP A 76 1.31 11.95 -8.73
CA ASP A 76 0.25 12.11 -9.74
C ASP A 76 0.84 11.85 -11.15
N ARG A 77 0.16 11.00 -11.94
CA ARG A 77 0.56 10.57 -13.30
C ARG A 77 1.88 9.77 -13.38
N LYS A 78 2.34 9.21 -12.28
CA LYS A 78 3.46 8.24 -12.25
C LYS A 78 2.94 6.86 -11.89
N ASP A 79 3.71 5.83 -12.25
CA ASP A 79 3.42 4.47 -11.78
C ASP A 79 3.76 4.32 -10.28
N TYR A 80 3.25 3.24 -9.69
CA TYR A 80 3.54 2.88 -8.31
C TYR A 80 4.99 2.44 -8.15
N LEU A 81 5.59 2.87 -7.05
CA LEU A 81 6.81 2.30 -6.49
C LEU A 81 6.43 1.48 -5.26
N VAL A 82 7.15 0.39 -5.05
CA VAL A 82 7.03 -0.43 -3.84
C VAL A 82 8.25 -0.16 -2.97
N VAL A 83 8.01 0.28 -1.75
CA VAL A 83 9.04 0.51 -0.74
C VAL A 83 8.95 -0.58 0.31
N MET A 84 10.10 -1.14 0.68
CA MET A 84 10.27 -2.16 1.72
C MET A 84 11.58 -1.93 2.47
N SER A 85 11.74 -2.54 3.65
CA SER A 85 13.03 -2.53 4.33
C SER A 85 14.06 -3.35 3.56
N LEU A 86 15.35 -3.04 3.76
CA LEU A 86 16.43 -3.81 3.17
C LEU A 86 16.36 -5.30 3.57
N ASP A 87 16.05 -5.58 4.83
CA ASP A 87 15.92 -6.95 5.33
C ASP A 87 14.79 -7.72 4.64
N LYS A 88 13.63 -7.07 4.42
CA LYS A 88 12.52 -7.66 3.67
C LYS A 88 12.94 -7.98 2.25
N PHE A 89 13.63 -7.06 1.58
CA PHE A 89 14.17 -7.28 0.24
C PHE A 89 15.15 -8.47 0.21
N ILE A 90 16.09 -8.53 1.14
CA ILE A 90 17.06 -9.63 1.25
C ILE A 90 16.33 -10.98 1.45
N ASN A 91 15.30 -11.03 2.30
CA ASN A 91 14.54 -12.26 2.52
C ASN A 91 13.82 -12.73 1.25
N LEU A 92 13.14 -11.81 0.54
CA LEU A 92 12.48 -12.12 -0.74
C LEU A 92 13.47 -12.64 -1.79
N MET A 93 14.65 -12.02 -1.91
CA MET A 93 15.69 -12.45 -2.85
C MET A 93 16.27 -13.83 -2.51
N ARG A 94 16.16 -14.26 -1.25
CA ARG A 94 16.56 -15.60 -0.79
C ARG A 94 15.43 -16.63 -0.88
N GLY A 95 14.24 -16.23 -1.34
CA GLY A 95 13.05 -17.09 -1.34
C GLY A 95 12.57 -17.44 0.06
N LYS A 96 12.78 -16.55 1.04
CA LYS A 96 12.38 -16.72 2.45
C LYS A 96 11.28 -15.75 2.85
#